data_AF-A0A382FNA1-F1
#
_entry.id   AF-A0A382FNA1-F1
#
_cell.length_a   1.000
_cell.length_b   1.000
_cell.length_c   1.000
_cell.angle_alpha   90.00
_cell.angle_beta   90.00
_cell.angle_gamma   90.00
#
_symmetry.space_group_name_H-M   'P 1'
#
loop_
_entity.id
_entity.type
_entity.pdbx_description
1 polymer ?
#
loop_
_entity_poly.entity_id
_entity_poly.type
_entity_poly.pdbx_seq_one_letter_code
_entity_poly.pdbx_strand_id
1 'polypeptide(L)' 'REVLARRFGLMGHEPSTLEDVGAEIGLTRERVRQIQVEALRRLRDMLGHQGLSLENLFDQMK' A
#
# COMPACT_ATOMS: atom_id res chain seq x y z
N ARG A 1 -4.27 7.26 0.56
CA ARG A 1 -5.07 6.09 1.03
C ARG A 1 -5.69 5.36 -0.16
N GLU A 2 -6.42 6.07 -1.04
CA GLU A 2 -6.99 5.57 -2.30
C GLU A 2 -6.01 4.75 -3.16
N VAL A 3 -4.82 5.29 -3.43
CA VAL A 3 -3.80 4.64 -4.27
C VAL A 3 -3.43 3.25 -3.75
N LEU A 4 -3.21 3.09 -2.44
CA LEU A 4 -2.90 1.79 -1.86
C LEU A 4 -4.09 0.84 -1.91
N ALA A 5 -5.30 1.35 -1.66
CA ALA A 5 -6.50 0.52 -1.66
C ALA A 5 -6.74 -0.09 -3.04
N ARG A 6 -6.65 0.71 -4.12
CA ARG A 6 -6.77 0.22 -5.50
C ARG A 6 -5.59 -0.67 -5.91
N ARG A 7 -4.35 -0.30 -5.54
CA ARG A 7 -3.15 -1.08 -5.91
C ARG A 7 -3.12 -2.49 -5.30
N PHE A 8 -3.64 -2.63 -4.08
CA PHE A 8 -3.58 -3.88 -3.32
C PHE A 8 -4.95 -4.56 -3.15
N GLY A 9 -5.98 -4.06 -3.84
CA GLY A 9 -7.34 -4.62 -3.75
C GLY A 9 -7.95 -4.57 -2.34
N LEU A 10 -7.63 -3.52 -1.58
CA LEU A 10 -8.16 -3.33 -0.23
C LEU A 10 -9.49 -2.58 -0.31
N MET A 11 -10.30 -2.67 0.75
CA MET A 11 -11.58 -1.94 0.87
C MET A 11 -12.59 -2.26 -0.25
N GLY A 12 -12.54 -3.47 -0.81
CA GLY A 12 -13.46 -3.92 -1.87
C GLY A 12 -13.08 -3.46 -3.29
N HIS A 13 -11.88 -2.92 -3.49
CA HIS A 13 -11.34 -2.67 -4.82
C HIS A 13 -10.73 -3.94 -5.41
N GLU A 14 -10.74 -4.07 -6.74
CA GLU A 14 -9.88 -5.01 -7.44
C GLU A 14 -8.44 -4.48 -7.50
N PRO A 15 -7.42 -5.35 -7.46
CA PRO A 15 -6.02 -4.92 -7.62
C PRO A 15 -5.76 -4.32 -9.01
N SER A 16 -5.34 -3.06 -9.06
CA SER A 16 -5.04 -2.34 -10.31
C SER A 16 -3.56 -2.05 -10.49
N THR A 17 -3.10 -1.81 -11.73
CA THR A 17 -1.70 -1.45 -11.99
C THR A 17 -1.37 -0.01 -11.58
N LEU A 18 -0.09 0.36 -11.53
CA LEU A 18 0.32 1.76 -11.29
C LEU A 18 -0.18 2.71 -12.39
N GLU A 19 -0.30 2.19 -13.60
CA GLU A 19 -0.71 2.95 -14.79
C GLU A 19 -2.21 3.18 -14.77
N ASP A 20 -3.01 2.13 -14.50
CA ASP A 20 -4.47 2.23 -14.38
C ASP A 20 -4.87 3.20 -13.27
N VAL A 21 -4.27 3.04 -12.08
CA VAL A 21 -4.54 3.92 -10.94
C VAL A 21 -4.15 5.36 -11.27
N GLY A 22 -3.04 5.57 -12.00
CA GLY A 22 -2.63 6.89 -12.45
C GLY A 22 -3.62 7.52 -13.42
N ALA A 23 -4.08 6.75 -14.40
CA ALA A 23 -5.07 7.19 -15.38
C ALA A 23 -6.40 7.58 -14.72
N GLU A 24 -6.88 6.81 -13.74
CA GLU A 24 -8.16 7.06 -13.06
C GLU A 24 -8.15 8.33 -12.18
N ILE A 25 -7.02 8.66 -11.55
CA ILE A 25 -6.92 9.78 -10.59
C ILE A 25 -6.15 10.99 -11.14
N GLY A 26 -5.80 10.97 -12.42
CA GLY A 26 -5.11 12.09 -13.09
C GLY A 26 -3.65 12.26 -12.66
N LEU A 27 -2.97 11.17 -12.31
CA LEU A 27 -1.55 11.18 -11.90
C LEU A 27 -0.69 10.35 -12.85
N THR A 28 0.59 10.72 -12.96
CA THR A 28 1.54 9.90 -13.70
C THR A 28 1.83 8.60 -12.96
N ARG A 29 2.15 7.54 -13.71
CA ARG A 29 2.60 6.25 -13.17
C ARG A 29 3.69 6.40 -12.11
N GLU A 30 4.66 7.28 -12.37
CA GLU A 30 5.76 7.54 -11.43
C GLU A 30 5.27 8.22 -10.15
N ARG A 31 4.31 9.15 -10.24
CA ARG A 31 3.73 9.77 -9.06
C ARG A 31 2.98 8.75 -8.19
N VAL A 32 2.23 7.84 -8.81
CA VAL A 32 1.58 6.72 -8.11
C VAL A 32 2.62 5.82 -7.44
N ARG A 33 3.74 5.52 -8.11
CA ARG A 33 4.85 4.73 -7.55
C ARG A 33 5.45 5.39 -6.31
N GLN A 34 5.71 6.70 -6.36
CA GLN A 34 6.25 7.46 -5.24
C GLN A 34 5.31 7.41 -4.02
N ILE A 35 4.01 7.63 -4.24
CA ILE A 35 2.99 7.56 -3.19
C ILE A 35 2.96 6.15 -2.56
N GLN A 36 3.05 5.10 -3.39
CA GLN A 36 3.09 3.72 -2.91
C GLN A 36 4.29 3.48 -1.99
N VAL A 37 5.50 3.86 -2.43
CA VAL A 37 6.74 3.65 -1.65
C VAL A 37 6.71 4.44 -0.34
N GLU A 38 6.28 5.70 -0.38
CA GLU A 38 6.19 6.54 0.82
C GLU A 38 5.19 5.96 1.82
N ALA A 39 4.04 5.51 1.35
CA ALA A 39 3.01 4.96 2.23
C ALA A 39 3.43 3.62 2.84
N LEU A 40 4.11 2.74 2.09
CA LEU A 40 4.68 1.50 2.62
C LEU A 40 5.78 1.76 3.66
N ARG A 41 6.63 2.77 3.42
CA ARG A 41 7.64 3.19 4.40
C ARG A 41 6.99 3.63 5.70
N ARG A 42 5.98 4.53 5.62
CA ARG A 42 5.23 4.99 6.80
C ARG A 42 4.54 3.82 7.53
N LEU A 43 3.96 2.88 6.80
CA LEU A 43 3.32 1.70 7.39
C LEU A 43 4.32 0.85 8.18
N ARG A 44 5.51 0.58 7.61
CA ARG A 44 6.58 -0.14 8.30
C ARG A 44 7.03 0.57 9.56
N ASP A 45 7.21 1.89 9.50
CA ASP A 45 7.64 2.68 10.64
C ASP A 45 6.57 2.63 11.76
N MET A 46 5.28 2.74 11.42
CA MET A 46 4.18 2.60 12.37
C MET A 46 4.12 1.22 13.03
N LEU A 47 4.27 0.14 12.26
CA LEU A 47 4.29 -1.23 12.77
C LEU A 47 5.48 -1.46 13.71
N GLY A 48 6.65 -0.94 13.35
CA GLY A 48 7.85 -0.99 14.19
C GLY A 48 7.65 -0.30 15.54
N HIS A 49 7.01 0.88 15.56
CA HIS A 49 6.69 1.57 16.81
C HIS A 49 5.68 0.85 17.70
N GLN A 50 4.82 0.01 17.12
CA GLN A 50 3.83 -0.79 17.86
C GLN A 50 4.40 -2.15 18.32
N GLY A 51 5.69 -2.43 18.08
CA GLY A 51 6.30 -3.73 18.39
C GLY A 51 5.78 -4.87 17.51
N LEU A 52 5.06 -4.53 16.43
CA LEU A 52 4.53 -5.48 15.47
C LEU A 52 5.59 -5.68 14.38
N SER A 53 6.36 -6.77 14.47
CA SER A 53 7.18 -7.23 13.35
C SER A 53 6.33 -8.03 12.36
N LEU A 54 6.73 -8.08 11.08
CA LEU A 54 6.08 -8.96 10.10
C LEU A 54 6.15 -10.42 10.54
N GLU A 55 7.26 -10.84 11.16
CA GLU A 55 7.44 -12.18 11.72
C GLU A 55 6.37 -12.48 12.77
N ASN A 56 6.14 -11.56 13.72
CA ASN A 56 5.12 -11.71 14.75
C ASN A 56 3.70 -11.75 14.14
N LEU A 57 3.46 -11.00 13.07
CA LEU A 57 2.16 -10.92 12.41
C LEU A 57 1.82 -12.22 11.67
N PHE A 58 2.80 -12.82 10.97
CA PHE A 58 2.62 -14.08 10.27
C PHE A 58 2.57 -15.29 11.22
N ASP A 59 3.27 -15.23 12.35
CA ASP A 59 3.19 -16.29 13.37
C ASP A 59 1.82 -16.36 14.05
N GLN A 60 1.06 -15.25 14.13
CA GLN A 60 -0.32 -15.25 14.64
C GLN A 60 -1.34 -15.85 13.65
N MET A 61 -0.98 -16.04 12.39
CA MET A 61 -1.87 -16.57 11.33
C MET A 61 -1.66 -18.07 11.06
N LYS A 62 -0.75 -18.73 11.78
CA LYS A 62 -0.60 -20.19 11.81
C LYS A 62 -1.39 -20.78 12.97
#